data_AF-A0A933XNZ6-F1
#
_entry.id   AF-A0A933XNZ6-F1
#
_cell.length_a   1.000
_cell.length_b   1.000
_cell.length_c   1.000
_cell.angle_alpha   90.00
_cell.angle_beta   90.00
_cell.angle_gamma   90.00
#
_symmetry.space_group_name_H-M   'P 1'
#
loop_
_entity.id
_entity.type
_entity.pdbx_description
1 polymer ?
#
loop_
_entity_poly.entity_id
_entity_poly.type
_entity_poly.pdbx_seq_one_letter_code
_entity_poly.pdbx_strand_id
1 'polypeptide(L)'
;MIKRKEILNDILQDLRRVAPYVVSFYLLILAISFLLPSFRNEINWTVFNIAALAFFLLAGFERIKEFVAFGHKKFVEGWNSMGCVDRFKLLVSLLLAGFKKLKEFTALLFGKFIKKWKSISWFDRVALLISLLLLGYSIYSKIEILNFIVLTYGLLSFCLVWDSRIPAGFAIALLVVCMFLLIFKQADLAEKSAIFVYYFLIISVATGMRECRREETSEEECG
;
A
#
# COMPACT_ATOMS: atom_id res chain seq x y z
N MET A 1 -16.21 -29.29 -15.49
CA MET A 1 -16.36 -27.86 -15.85
C MET A 1 -16.90 -27.02 -14.68
N ILE A 2 -17.76 -27.59 -13.83
CA ILE A 2 -18.39 -26.96 -12.65
C ILE A 2 -17.37 -26.37 -11.65
N LYS A 3 -16.34 -27.14 -11.25
CA LYS A 3 -15.26 -26.67 -10.35
C LYS A 3 -14.52 -25.40 -10.80
N ARG A 4 -14.45 -25.13 -12.11
CA ARG A 4 -13.76 -23.93 -12.63
C ARG A 4 -14.58 -22.67 -12.41
N LYS A 5 -15.92 -22.79 -12.44
CA LYS A 5 -16.82 -21.68 -12.13
C LYS A 5 -16.78 -21.37 -10.65
N GLU A 6 -16.78 -22.37 -9.77
CA GLU A 6 -16.67 -22.15 -8.31
C GLU A 6 -15.39 -21.41 -7.92
N ILE A 7 -14.21 -21.90 -8.33
CA ILE A 7 -12.93 -21.27 -7.98
C ILE A 7 -12.86 -19.82 -8.52
N LEU A 8 -13.33 -19.59 -9.75
CA LEU A 8 -13.35 -18.25 -10.33
C LEU A 8 -14.33 -17.33 -9.58
N ASN A 9 -15.47 -17.88 -9.14
CA ASN A 9 -16.48 -17.14 -8.41
C ASN A 9 -15.99 -16.78 -6.99
N ASP A 10 -15.27 -17.68 -6.33
CA ASP A 10 -14.63 -17.41 -5.03
C ASP A 10 -13.57 -16.32 -5.15
N ILE A 11 -12.70 -16.39 -6.17
CA ILE A 11 -11.70 -15.34 -6.44
C ILE A 11 -12.39 -14.01 -6.74
N LEU A 12 -13.45 -14.01 -7.56
CA LEU A 12 -14.21 -12.81 -7.88
C LEU A 12 -14.93 -12.24 -6.65
N GLN A 13 -15.45 -13.10 -5.78
CA GLN A 13 -16.16 -12.69 -4.56
C GLN A 13 -15.20 -12.07 -3.54
N ASP A 14 -14.01 -12.63 -3.39
CA ASP A 14 -12.96 -12.06 -2.53
C ASP A 14 -12.36 -10.79 -3.11
N LEU A 15 -12.12 -10.74 -4.43
CA LEU A 15 -11.70 -9.51 -5.11
C LEU A 15 -12.76 -8.43 -4.95
N ARG A 16 -14.05 -8.78 -5.05
CA ARG A 16 -15.19 -7.89 -4.80
C ARG A 16 -15.27 -7.46 -3.33
N ARG A 17 -14.68 -8.22 -2.41
CA ARG A 17 -14.56 -7.86 -0.99
C ARG A 17 -13.43 -6.87 -0.75
N VAL A 18 -12.25 -7.07 -1.37
CA VAL A 18 -11.05 -6.25 -1.13
C VAL A 18 -11.00 -5.00 -2.01
N ALA A 19 -11.44 -5.11 -3.27
CA ALA A 19 -11.46 -4.01 -4.24
C ALA A 19 -12.17 -2.74 -3.73
N PRO A 20 -13.35 -2.79 -3.08
CA PRO A 20 -13.99 -1.58 -2.59
C PRO A 20 -13.12 -0.87 -1.55
N TYR A 21 -12.33 -1.56 -0.72
CA TYR A 21 -11.44 -0.90 0.25
C TYR A 21 -10.24 -0.23 -0.42
N VAL A 22 -9.58 -0.91 -1.35
CA VAL A 22 -8.43 -0.34 -2.08
C VAL A 22 -8.89 0.85 -2.94
N VAL A 23 -10.02 0.70 -3.62
CA VAL A 23 -10.61 1.78 -4.43
C VAL A 23 -11.11 2.92 -3.53
N SER A 24 -11.76 2.64 -2.40
CA SER A 24 -12.22 3.68 -1.48
C SER A 24 -11.06 4.45 -0.86
N PHE A 25 -9.99 3.77 -0.46
CA PHE A 25 -8.78 4.42 0.06
C PHE A 25 -8.09 5.27 -1.01
N TYR A 26 -7.99 4.75 -2.23
CA TYR A 26 -7.47 5.49 -3.38
C TYR A 26 -8.31 6.74 -3.68
N LEU A 27 -9.63 6.60 -3.74
CA LEU A 27 -10.57 7.70 -3.98
C LEU A 27 -10.56 8.72 -2.84
N LEU A 28 -10.39 8.28 -1.59
CA LEU A 28 -10.25 9.16 -0.43
C LEU A 28 -9.00 10.00 -0.54
N ILE A 29 -7.84 9.41 -0.84
CA ILE A 29 -6.58 10.14 -1.03
C ILE A 29 -6.69 11.09 -2.24
N LEU A 30 -7.37 10.66 -3.31
CA LEU A 30 -7.64 11.50 -4.46
C LEU A 30 -8.51 12.71 -4.09
N ALA A 31 -9.58 12.49 -3.31
CA ALA A 31 -10.48 13.55 -2.83
C ALA A 31 -9.78 14.52 -1.88
N ILE A 32 -8.97 14.02 -0.94
CA ILE A 32 -8.15 14.84 -0.03
C ILE A 32 -7.18 15.71 -0.86
N SER A 33 -6.57 15.15 -1.90
CA SER A 33 -5.69 15.94 -2.76
C SER A 33 -6.40 17.01 -3.57
N PHE A 34 -7.68 16.79 -3.90
CA PHE A 34 -8.46 17.76 -4.62
C PHE A 34 -8.86 18.93 -3.70
N LEU A 35 -9.11 18.63 -2.42
CA LEU A 35 -9.45 19.61 -1.39
C LEU A 35 -8.24 20.40 -0.87
N LEU A 36 -7.05 19.81 -0.86
CA LEU A 36 -5.82 20.42 -0.32
C LEU A 36 -4.75 20.52 -1.42
N PRO A 37 -4.63 21.68 -2.10
CA PRO A 37 -3.63 21.89 -3.15
C PRO A 37 -2.19 21.66 -2.69
N SER A 38 -1.87 22.00 -1.44
CA SER A 38 -0.56 21.74 -0.83
C SER A 38 -0.25 20.24 -0.79
N PHE A 39 -1.21 19.43 -0.34
CA PHE A 39 -1.10 17.97 -0.30
C PHE A 39 -0.92 17.35 -1.69
N ARG A 40 -1.60 17.89 -2.70
CA ARG A 40 -1.46 17.45 -4.10
C ARG A 40 -0.03 17.63 -4.63
N ASN A 41 0.64 18.72 -4.25
CA ASN A 41 1.98 19.05 -4.74
C ASN A 41 3.08 18.26 -4.00
N GLU A 42 2.83 17.89 -2.74
CA GLU A 42 3.76 17.08 -1.95
C GLU A 42 3.70 15.59 -2.29
N ILE A 43 2.53 15.08 -2.72
CA ILE A 43 2.41 13.67 -3.09
C ILE A 43 3.05 13.38 -4.44
N ASN A 44 4.00 12.46 -4.43
CA ASN A 44 4.50 11.83 -5.66
C ASN A 44 3.47 10.81 -6.16
N TRP A 45 2.47 11.29 -6.90
CA TRP A 45 1.36 10.50 -7.47
C TRP A 45 1.79 9.24 -8.20
N THR A 46 2.96 9.28 -8.82
CA THR A 46 3.51 8.10 -9.50
C THR A 46 3.82 6.98 -8.51
N VAL A 47 4.44 7.30 -7.37
CA VAL A 47 4.77 6.32 -6.32
C VAL A 47 3.51 5.82 -5.65
N PHE A 48 2.55 6.71 -5.37
CA PHE A 48 1.27 6.34 -4.77
C PHE A 48 0.48 5.35 -5.65
N ASN A 49 0.34 5.64 -6.94
CA ASN A 49 -0.37 4.76 -7.88
C ASN A 49 0.31 3.39 -8.01
N ILE A 50 1.65 3.36 -7.95
CA ILE A 50 2.41 2.11 -8.00
C ILE A 50 2.25 1.31 -6.71
N ALA A 51 2.26 1.98 -5.55
CA ALA A 51 1.99 1.33 -4.27
C ALA A 51 0.57 0.75 -4.25
N ALA A 52 -0.44 1.50 -4.71
CA ALA A 52 -1.82 1.03 -4.82
C ALA A 52 -1.95 -0.16 -5.78
N LEU A 53 -1.28 -0.12 -6.94
CA LEU A 53 -1.26 -1.22 -7.90
C LEU A 53 -0.54 -2.45 -7.34
N ALA A 54 0.62 -2.26 -6.71
CA ALA A 54 1.38 -3.34 -6.09
C ALA A 54 0.59 -3.98 -4.95
N PHE A 55 -0.12 -3.19 -4.15
CA PHE A 55 -1.00 -3.67 -3.10
C PHE A 55 -2.16 -4.48 -3.69
N PHE A 56 -2.78 -3.99 -4.76
CA PHE A 56 -3.86 -4.71 -5.46
C PHE A 56 -3.36 -6.05 -6.05
N LEU A 57 -2.15 -6.06 -6.62
CA LEU A 57 -1.52 -7.27 -7.16
C LEU A 57 -1.10 -8.25 -6.06
N LEU A 58 -0.53 -7.77 -4.95
CA LEU A 58 -0.13 -8.57 -3.79
C LEU A 58 -1.33 -9.20 -3.09
N ALA A 59 -2.42 -8.44 -2.92
CA ALA A 59 -3.68 -8.95 -2.39
C ALA A 59 -4.27 -10.07 -3.28
N GLY A 60 -4.02 -10.04 -4.58
CA GLY A 60 -4.37 -11.13 -5.50
C GLY A 60 -3.37 -12.29 -5.57
N PHE A 61 -2.13 -12.11 -5.08
CA PHE A 61 -1.01 -13.01 -5.38
C PHE A 61 -1.11 -14.37 -4.68
N GLU A 62 -1.66 -14.44 -3.46
CA GLU A 62 -1.83 -15.71 -2.74
C GLU A 62 -2.75 -16.69 -3.48
N ARG A 63 -3.83 -16.21 -4.12
CA ARG A 63 -4.73 -17.07 -4.90
C ARG A 63 -4.34 -17.21 -6.38
N ILE A 64 -3.50 -16.33 -6.93
CA ILE A 64 -2.85 -16.58 -8.22
C ILE A 64 -2.01 -17.87 -8.14
N LYS A 65 -1.36 -18.16 -7.00
CA LYS A 65 -0.67 -19.45 -6.79
C LYS A 65 -1.63 -20.64 -6.90
N GLU A 66 -2.82 -20.56 -6.32
CA GLU A 66 -3.85 -21.62 -6.43
C GLU A 66 -4.38 -21.76 -7.86
N PHE A 67 -4.60 -20.66 -8.55
CA PHE A 67 -5.05 -20.66 -9.94
C PHE A 67 -3.98 -21.23 -10.88
N VAL A 68 -2.70 -20.89 -10.65
CA VAL A 68 -1.54 -21.45 -11.35
C VAL A 68 -1.39 -22.94 -11.03
N ALA A 69 -1.55 -23.36 -9.78
CA ALA A 69 -1.52 -24.77 -9.40
C ALA A 69 -2.67 -25.58 -10.03
N PHE A 70 -3.88 -25.01 -10.10
CA PHE A 70 -5.01 -25.59 -10.78
C PHE A 70 -4.80 -25.68 -12.31
N GLY A 71 -4.29 -24.60 -12.91
CA GLY A 71 -3.88 -24.55 -14.31
C GLY A 71 -2.82 -25.59 -14.62
N HIS A 72 -1.82 -25.75 -13.75
CA HIS A 72 -0.77 -26.75 -13.86
C HIS A 72 -1.33 -28.18 -13.82
N LYS A 73 -2.24 -28.48 -12.89
CA LYS A 73 -2.87 -29.82 -12.80
C LYS A 73 -3.63 -30.20 -14.08
N LYS A 74 -4.41 -29.26 -14.61
CA LYS A 74 -5.19 -29.48 -15.85
C LYS A 74 -4.32 -29.51 -17.10
N PHE A 75 -3.25 -28.71 -17.10
CA PHE A 75 -2.24 -28.74 -18.15
C PHE A 75 -1.55 -30.09 -18.15
N VAL A 76 -1.18 -30.65 -17.00
CA VAL A 76 -0.61 -32.01 -16.87
C VAL A 76 -1.58 -33.11 -17.33
N GLU A 77 -2.88 -32.98 -17.08
CA GLU A 77 -3.89 -33.92 -17.58
C GLU A 77 -4.02 -33.90 -19.11
N GLY A 78 -4.05 -32.72 -19.75
CA GLY A 78 -4.03 -32.58 -21.22
C GLY A 78 -2.67 -32.85 -21.85
N TRP A 79 -1.60 -32.67 -21.07
CA TRP A 79 -0.22 -33.00 -21.45
C TRP A 79 -0.11 -34.50 -21.70
N ASN A 80 -0.70 -35.33 -20.84
CA ASN A 80 -0.59 -36.78 -20.92
C ASN A 80 -1.23 -37.41 -22.19
N SER A 81 -2.11 -36.70 -22.91
CA SER A 81 -2.74 -37.18 -24.14
C SER A 81 -2.04 -36.76 -25.45
N MET A 82 -1.00 -35.92 -25.41
CA MET A 82 -0.26 -35.46 -26.62
C MET A 82 0.99 -36.32 -26.90
N GLY A 83 1.50 -36.36 -28.13
CA GLY A 83 2.80 -36.98 -28.43
C GLY A 83 3.96 -36.23 -27.76
N CYS A 84 5.04 -36.92 -27.36
CA CYS A 84 6.15 -36.35 -26.59
C CYS A 84 6.80 -35.11 -27.26
N VAL A 85 6.87 -35.10 -28.59
CA VAL A 85 7.49 -34.03 -29.39
C VAL A 85 6.61 -32.77 -29.45
N ASP A 86 5.30 -32.93 -29.60
CA ASP A 86 4.36 -31.79 -29.68
C ASP A 86 4.20 -31.09 -28.34
N ARG A 87 4.24 -31.87 -27.24
CA ARG A 87 4.30 -31.34 -25.87
C ARG A 87 5.47 -30.38 -25.68
N PHE A 88 6.67 -30.80 -26.05
CA PHE A 88 7.88 -30.01 -25.87
C PHE A 88 7.84 -28.70 -26.68
N LYS A 89 7.41 -28.74 -27.95
CA LYS A 89 7.28 -27.54 -28.79
C LYS A 89 6.25 -26.54 -28.25
N LEU A 90 5.12 -27.01 -27.75
CA LEU A 90 4.05 -26.15 -27.24
C LEU A 90 4.44 -25.48 -25.91
N LEU A 91 5.17 -26.19 -25.04
CA LEU A 91 5.63 -25.64 -23.77
C LEU A 91 6.76 -24.63 -23.97
N VAL A 92 7.70 -24.91 -24.88
CA VAL A 92 8.78 -23.97 -25.22
C VAL A 92 8.22 -22.69 -25.85
N SER A 93 7.21 -22.79 -26.74
CA SER A 93 6.61 -21.60 -27.37
C SER A 93 5.78 -20.76 -26.41
N LEU A 94 5.00 -21.38 -25.50
CA LEU A 94 4.24 -20.68 -24.47
C LEU A 94 5.16 -20.02 -23.44
N LEU A 95 6.23 -20.70 -23.01
CA LEU A 95 7.24 -20.11 -22.12
C LEU A 95 7.93 -18.92 -22.78
N LEU A 96 8.40 -19.07 -24.03
CA LEU A 96 9.07 -17.98 -24.74
C LEU A 96 8.15 -16.77 -24.97
N ALA A 97 6.89 -17.00 -25.35
CA ALA A 97 5.91 -15.93 -25.54
C ALA A 97 5.55 -15.21 -24.22
N GLY A 98 5.39 -15.99 -23.14
CA GLY A 98 5.16 -15.46 -21.80
C GLY A 98 6.33 -14.64 -21.28
N PHE A 99 7.55 -15.17 -21.37
CA PHE A 99 8.77 -14.47 -20.96
C PHE A 99 9.01 -13.18 -21.75
N LYS A 100 8.73 -13.18 -23.06
CA LYS A 100 8.90 -11.99 -23.90
C LYS A 100 7.95 -10.87 -23.49
N LYS A 101 6.65 -11.16 -23.34
CA LYS A 101 5.67 -10.16 -22.88
C LYS A 101 5.93 -9.69 -21.47
N LEU A 102 6.34 -10.59 -20.57
CA LEU A 102 6.68 -10.22 -19.19
C LEU A 102 7.89 -9.29 -19.15
N LYS A 103 8.93 -9.57 -19.95
CA LYS A 103 10.14 -8.74 -20.04
C LYS A 103 9.85 -7.36 -20.64
N GLU A 104 9.00 -7.29 -21.65
CA GLU A 104 8.59 -6.01 -22.25
C GLU A 104 7.77 -5.18 -21.24
N PHE A 105 6.85 -5.82 -20.51
CA PHE A 105 6.04 -5.15 -19.49
C PHE A 105 6.88 -4.67 -18.29
N THR A 106 7.79 -5.50 -17.79
CA THR A 106 8.68 -5.12 -16.68
C THR A 106 9.67 -4.04 -17.11
N ALA A 107 10.21 -4.09 -18.34
CA ALA A 107 11.09 -3.05 -18.86
C ALA A 107 10.38 -1.69 -19.01
N LEU A 108 9.11 -1.68 -19.42
CA LEU A 108 8.33 -0.44 -19.58
C LEU A 108 7.97 0.19 -18.24
N LEU A 109 7.59 -0.64 -17.25
CA LEU A 109 7.31 -0.18 -15.89
C LEU A 109 8.58 0.27 -15.15
N PHE A 110 9.63 -0.56 -15.14
CA PHE A 110 10.87 -0.24 -14.44
C PHE A 110 11.73 0.82 -15.15
N GLY A 111 11.71 0.89 -16.48
CA GLY A 111 12.55 1.85 -17.23
C GLY A 111 12.19 3.31 -16.93
N LYS A 112 10.89 3.63 -16.87
CA LYS A 112 10.43 4.97 -16.45
C LYS A 112 10.68 5.22 -14.96
N PHE A 113 10.63 4.16 -14.14
CA PHE A 113 10.80 4.24 -12.70
C PHE A 113 12.26 4.50 -12.29
N ILE A 114 13.21 3.73 -12.84
CA ILE A 114 14.65 3.84 -12.55
C ILE A 114 15.17 5.24 -12.87
N LYS A 115 14.69 5.85 -13.97
CA LYS A 115 15.12 7.19 -14.38
C LYS A 115 14.68 8.28 -13.39
N LYS A 116 13.50 8.14 -12.78
CA LYS A 116 12.98 9.06 -11.74
C LYS A 116 13.58 8.77 -10.36
N TRP A 117 13.87 7.50 -10.06
CA TRP A 117 14.43 7.06 -8.77
C TRP A 117 15.85 7.61 -8.52
N LYS A 118 16.63 7.84 -9.59
CA LYS A 118 17.97 8.42 -9.48
C LYS A 118 17.96 9.87 -8.95
N SER A 119 16.85 10.58 -9.09
CA SER A 119 16.68 11.97 -8.62
C SER A 119 16.23 12.10 -7.16
N ILE A 120 15.83 10.99 -6.52
CA ILE A 120 15.35 11.00 -5.14
C ILE A 120 16.51 11.01 -4.16
N SER A 121 16.39 11.81 -3.10
CA SER A 121 17.41 12.00 -2.07
C SER A 121 17.72 10.69 -1.33
N TRP A 122 18.90 10.58 -0.72
CA TRP A 122 19.27 9.39 0.04
C TRP A 122 18.30 9.12 1.20
N PHE A 123 17.85 10.16 1.89
CA PHE A 123 16.93 10.05 3.02
C PHE A 123 15.57 9.48 2.62
N ASP A 124 15.03 9.94 1.49
CA ASP A 124 13.78 9.42 0.94
C ASP A 124 13.89 7.93 0.61
N ARG A 125 15.05 7.48 0.10
CA ARG A 125 15.29 6.05 -0.20
C ARG A 125 15.27 5.20 1.06
N VAL A 126 15.92 5.68 2.13
CA VAL A 126 15.92 5.00 3.43
C VAL A 126 14.50 4.94 4.01
N ALA A 127 13.76 6.05 3.97
CA ALA A 127 12.38 6.10 4.41
C ALA A 127 11.49 5.13 3.62
N LEU A 128 11.63 5.08 2.30
CA LEU A 128 10.91 4.15 1.44
C LEU A 128 11.22 2.69 1.79
N LEU A 129 12.50 2.37 2.02
CA LEU A 129 12.95 1.02 2.35
C LEU A 129 12.42 0.57 3.71
N ILE A 130 12.44 1.45 4.72
CA ILE A 130 11.84 1.20 6.02
C ILE A 130 10.32 1.01 5.91
N SER A 131 9.63 1.85 5.12
CA SER A 131 8.18 1.69 4.89
C SER A 131 7.85 0.34 4.24
N LEU A 132 8.70 -0.13 3.32
CA LEU A 132 8.52 -1.42 2.64
C LEU A 132 8.73 -2.59 3.61
N LEU A 133 9.74 -2.50 4.49
CA LEU A 133 10.00 -3.50 5.53
C LEU A 133 8.85 -3.59 6.54
N LEU A 134 8.32 -2.45 6.98
CA LEU A 134 7.15 -2.39 7.85
C LEU A 134 5.90 -2.96 7.19
N LEU A 135 5.70 -2.68 5.91
CA LEU A 135 4.60 -3.24 5.13
C LEU A 135 4.72 -4.77 5.02
N GLY A 136 5.92 -5.28 4.76
CA GLY A 136 6.20 -6.72 4.79
C GLY A 136 5.95 -7.35 6.16
N TYR A 137 6.38 -6.69 7.24
CA TYR A 137 6.14 -7.15 8.62
C TYR A 137 4.66 -7.14 8.99
N SER A 138 3.90 -6.13 8.55
CA SER A 138 2.47 -6.03 8.84
C SER A 138 1.66 -7.14 8.16
N ILE A 139 2.01 -7.48 6.91
CA ILE A 139 1.39 -8.60 6.20
C ILE A 139 1.71 -9.92 6.92
N TYR A 140 2.96 -10.09 7.39
CA TYR A 140 3.38 -11.27 8.12
C TYR A 140 2.69 -11.42 9.48
N SER A 141 2.57 -10.34 10.25
CA SER A 141 2.05 -10.37 11.63
C SER A 141 0.52 -10.29 11.72
N LYS A 142 -0.22 -10.26 10.61
CA LYS A 142 -1.70 -10.09 10.58
C LYS A 142 -2.18 -8.90 11.43
N ILE A 143 -1.41 -7.81 11.44
CA ILE A 143 -1.75 -6.61 12.19
C ILE A 143 -3.04 -6.02 11.62
N GLU A 144 -3.95 -5.55 12.49
CA GLU A 144 -5.16 -4.85 12.06
C GLU A 144 -4.80 -3.68 11.13
N ILE A 145 -5.52 -3.55 10.01
CA ILE A 145 -5.23 -2.59 8.94
C ILE A 145 -5.13 -1.15 9.45
N LEU A 146 -5.93 -0.79 10.46
CA LEU A 146 -5.90 0.53 11.08
C LEU A 146 -4.58 0.81 11.81
N ASN A 147 -4.05 -0.15 12.57
CA ASN A 147 -2.76 -0.03 13.24
C ASN A 147 -1.63 0.12 12.21
N PHE A 148 -1.72 -0.58 11.09
CA PHE A 148 -0.78 -0.45 9.99
C PHE A 148 -0.80 0.96 9.37
N ILE A 149 -1.98 1.52 9.12
CA ILE A 149 -2.13 2.87 8.56
C ILE A 149 -1.52 3.91 9.52
N VAL A 150 -1.83 3.82 10.82
CA VAL A 150 -1.33 4.78 11.81
C VAL A 150 0.18 4.68 11.97
N LEU A 151 0.75 3.46 11.97
CA LEU A 151 2.18 3.26 12.09
C LEU A 151 2.93 3.71 10.83
N THR A 152 2.37 3.44 9.65
CA THR A 152 2.91 3.93 8.37
C THR A 152 2.85 5.45 8.31
N TYR A 153 1.73 6.05 8.69
CA TYR A 153 1.58 7.50 8.74
C TYR A 153 2.55 8.15 9.73
N GLY A 154 2.69 7.59 10.94
CA GLY A 154 3.63 8.09 11.93
C GLY A 154 5.08 8.04 11.46
N LEU A 155 5.50 6.96 10.80
CA LEU A 155 6.82 6.88 10.20
C LEU A 155 6.99 7.85 9.04
N LEU A 156 5.99 7.97 8.16
CA LEU A 156 6.05 8.89 7.03
C LEU A 156 6.16 10.33 7.53
N SER A 157 5.35 10.70 8.53
CA SER A 157 5.35 12.01 9.17
C SER A 157 6.64 12.29 9.95
N PHE A 158 7.36 11.26 10.38
CA PHE A 158 8.66 11.42 11.00
C PHE A 158 9.77 11.56 9.95
N CYS A 159 9.70 10.82 8.84
CA CYS A 159 10.71 10.86 7.79
C CYS A 159 10.57 12.09 6.88
N LEU A 160 9.34 12.43 6.50
CA LEU A 160 9.02 13.62 5.73
C LEU A 160 8.83 14.76 6.72
N VAL A 161 9.51 15.88 6.52
CA VAL A 161 9.36 17.08 7.34
C VAL A 161 8.00 17.69 7.05
N TRP A 162 6.95 17.10 7.61
CA TRP A 162 5.58 17.57 7.52
C TRP A 162 5.29 18.51 8.67
N ASP A 163 4.50 19.55 8.39
CA ASP A 163 4.02 20.49 9.39
C ASP A 163 3.33 19.74 10.54
N SER A 164 3.75 20.00 11.78
CA SER A 164 3.17 19.38 12.99
C SER A 164 1.66 19.65 13.13
N ARG A 165 1.16 20.67 12.45
CA ARG A 165 -0.26 21.07 12.41
C ARG A 165 -1.17 19.99 11.85
N ILE A 166 -0.71 19.22 10.87
CA ILE A 166 -1.52 18.19 10.20
C ILE A 166 -1.87 17.04 11.17
N PRO A 167 -0.91 16.35 11.81
CA PRO A 167 -1.22 15.28 12.76
C PRO A 167 -2.02 15.78 13.97
N ALA A 168 -1.76 17.01 14.45
CA ALA A 168 -2.57 17.63 15.50
C ALA A 168 -4.05 17.78 15.09
N GLY A 169 -4.29 18.26 13.87
CA GLY A 169 -5.64 18.40 13.32
C GLY A 169 -6.38 17.07 13.24
N PHE A 170 -5.71 16.00 12.79
CA PHE A 170 -6.29 14.65 12.78
C PHE A 170 -6.62 14.14 14.19
N ALA A 171 -5.73 14.37 15.17
CA ALA A 171 -5.98 14.00 16.55
C ALA A 171 -7.24 14.67 17.10
N ILE A 172 -7.39 15.98 16.90
CA ILE A 172 -8.57 16.74 17.34
C ILE A 172 -9.84 16.23 16.65
N ALA A 173 -9.80 16.00 15.33
CA ALA A 173 -10.95 15.48 14.60
C ALA A 173 -11.38 14.10 15.11
N LEU A 174 -10.43 13.19 15.35
CA LEU A 174 -10.70 11.88 15.95
C LEU A 174 -11.25 11.97 17.38
N LEU A 175 -10.83 12.97 18.15
CA LEU A 175 -11.33 13.24 19.50
C LEU A 175 -12.80 13.67 19.47
N VAL A 176 -13.17 14.53 18.52
CA VAL A 176 -14.57 14.91 18.26
C VAL A 176 -15.39 13.69 17.84
N VAL A 177 -14.87 12.85 16.93
CA VAL A 177 -15.53 11.59 16.53
C VAL A 177 -15.70 10.65 17.73
N CYS A 178 -14.71 10.57 18.61
CA CYS A 178 -14.78 9.79 19.85
C CYS A 178 -15.91 10.26 20.77
N MET A 179 -16.06 11.59 20.94
CA MET A 179 -17.19 12.15 21.69
C MET A 179 -18.54 11.74 21.09
N PHE A 180 -18.68 11.79 19.76
CA PHE A 180 -19.90 11.32 19.11
C PHE A 180 -20.15 9.82 19.32
N LEU A 181 -19.12 8.98 19.20
CA LEU A 181 -19.24 7.53 19.43
C LEU A 181 -19.70 7.19 20.86
N LEU A 182 -19.24 7.95 21.86
CA LEU A 182 -19.68 7.82 23.24
C LEU A 182 -21.17 8.15 23.40
N ILE A 183 -21.66 9.21 22.74
CA ILE A 183 -23.09 9.58 22.75
C ILE A 183 -23.94 8.46 22.14
N PHE A 184 -23.47 7.81 21.08
CA PHE A 184 -24.16 6.67 20.45
C PHE A 184 -23.97 5.33 21.18
N LYS A 185 -23.36 5.33 22.38
CA LYS A 185 -23.09 4.14 23.19
C LYS A 185 -22.25 3.06 22.49
N GLN A 186 -21.39 3.45 21.55
CA GLN A 186 -20.47 2.55 20.84
C GLN A 186 -19.12 2.52 21.57
N ALA A 187 -19.09 1.96 22.79
CA ALA A 187 -17.92 2.01 23.68
C ALA A 187 -16.66 1.40 23.05
N ASP A 188 -16.76 0.22 22.41
CA ASP A 188 -15.62 -0.47 21.79
C ASP A 188 -14.96 0.36 20.67
N LEU A 189 -15.78 1.03 19.85
CA LEU A 189 -15.28 1.89 18.76
C LEU A 189 -14.68 3.18 19.32
N ALA A 190 -15.27 3.74 20.37
CA ALA A 190 -14.75 4.93 21.04
C ALA A 190 -13.38 4.65 21.67
N GLU A 191 -13.21 3.50 22.32
CA GLU A 191 -11.92 3.07 22.90
C GLU A 191 -10.85 2.93 21.82
N LYS A 192 -11.15 2.22 20.72
CA LYS A 192 -10.22 2.11 19.59
C LYS A 192 -9.87 3.48 19.00
N SER A 193 -10.85 4.36 18.86
CA SER A 193 -10.63 5.72 18.37
C SER A 193 -9.73 6.53 19.32
N ALA A 194 -9.91 6.41 20.64
CA ALA A 194 -9.10 7.09 21.64
C ALA A 194 -7.63 6.64 21.60
N ILE A 195 -7.37 5.35 21.37
CA ILE A 195 -6.01 4.84 21.15
C ILE A 195 -5.37 5.51 19.94
N PHE A 196 -6.11 5.69 18.83
CA PHE A 196 -5.59 6.40 17.65
C PHE A 196 -5.31 7.87 17.92
N VAL A 197 -6.19 8.57 18.65
CA VAL A 197 -5.95 9.96 19.09
C VAL A 197 -4.62 10.06 19.85
N TYR A 198 -4.38 9.13 20.78
CA TYR A 198 -3.15 9.09 21.56
C TYR A 198 -1.91 8.95 20.67
N TYR A 199 -1.94 8.06 19.67
CA TYR A 199 -0.83 7.92 18.72
C TYR A 199 -0.59 9.19 17.90
N PHE A 200 -1.63 9.82 17.36
CA PHE A 200 -1.48 11.06 16.59
C PHE A 200 -0.96 12.23 17.44
N LEU A 201 -1.34 12.30 18.72
CA LEU A 201 -0.79 13.28 19.66
C LEU A 201 0.70 13.07 19.90
N ILE A 202 1.14 11.83 20.14
CA ILE A 202 2.57 11.54 20.31
C ILE A 202 3.34 11.95 19.05
N ILE A 203 2.83 11.60 17.86
CA ILE A 203 3.46 11.96 16.60
C ILE A 203 3.54 13.49 16.46
N SER A 204 2.47 14.23 16.76
CA SER A 204 2.44 15.69 16.68
C SER A 204 3.42 16.36 17.64
N VAL A 205 3.54 15.86 18.88
CA VAL A 205 4.53 16.37 19.84
C VAL A 205 5.95 16.09 19.35
N ALA A 206 6.21 14.87 18.85
CA ALA A 206 7.52 14.50 18.34
C ALA A 206 7.94 15.33 17.10
N THR A 207 7.01 15.63 16.20
CA THR A 207 7.27 16.53 15.07
C THR A 207 7.43 17.97 15.53
N GLY A 208 6.63 18.44 16.48
CA GLY A 208 6.75 19.79 17.05
C GLY A 208 8.11 20.02 17.74
N MET A 209 8.60 19.06 18.52
CA MET A 209 9.94 19.15 19.14
C MET A 209 11.06 19.26 18.10
N ARG A 210 10.91 18.61 16.94
CA ARG A 210 11.88 18.71 15.85
C ARG A 210 11.83 20.07 15.16
N GLU A 211 10.65 20.65 15.03
CA GLU A 211 10.44 21.98 14.46
C GLU A 211 11.10 23.06 15.34
N CYS A 212 10.83 23.05 16.65
CA CYS A 212 11.46 23.98 17.61
C CYS A 212 13.00 23.89 17.58
N ARG A 213 13.56 22.68 17.56
CA ARG A 213 15.03 22.52 17.53
C ARG A 213 15.65 23.04 16.23
N ARG A 214 14.91 22.99 15.12
CA ARG A 214 15.36 23.52 13.84
C ARG A 214 15.38 25.05 13.85
N GLU A 215 14.39 25.68 14.49
CA GLU A 215 14.32 27.14 14.64
C GLU A 215 15.48 27.68 15.49
N GLU A 216 15.80 27.02 16.62
CA GLU A 216 16.94 27.38 17.48
C GLU A 216 18.28 27.40 16.70
N THR A 217 18.51 26.39 15.84
CA THR A 217 19.76 26.31 15.06
C THR A 217 19.85 27.44 14.02
N SER A 218 18.72 27.86 13.45
CA SER A 218 18.70 28.96 12.48
C SER A 218 18.90 30.35 13.10
N GLU A 219 18.51 30.54 14.37
CA GLU A 219 18.76 31.80 15.08
C GLU A 219 20.25 31.95 15.46
N GLU A 220 20.92 30.87 15.86
CA GLU A 220 22.36 30.88 16.15
C GLU A 220 23.24 31.17 14.91
N GLU A 221 22.78 30.83 13.70
CA GLU A 221 23.52 31.10 12.46
C GLU A 221 23.36 32.55 11.95
N CYS A 222 22.37 33.30 12.46
CA CYS A 222 22.08 34.67 12.05
C CYS A 222 22.41 35.75 13.11
N GLY A 223 22.79 35.35 14.33
CA GLY A 223 23.20 36.24 15.42
C GLY A 223 24.71 36.40 15.55
#